data_AF-A0A351GGJ2-F1
#
_entry.id   AF-A0A351GGJ2-F1
#
_cell.length_a   1.000
_cell.length_b   1.000
_cell.length_c   1.000
_cell.angle_alpha   90.00
_cell.angle_beta   90.00
_cell.angle_gamma   90.00
#
_symmetry.space_group_name_H-M   'P 1'
#
loop_
_entity.id
_entity.type
_entity.pdbx_description
1 polymer ?
#
loop_
_entity_poly.entity_id
_entity_poly.type
_entity_poly.pdbx_seq_one_letter_code
_entity_poly.pdbx_strand_id
1 'polypeptide(L)' 'GFASIGSPLQNGGDYRRNIISGGVGFQEKAWAFDFGLAREITSDVYVPYALNSEPSGAVNSKLRNTRIMLTLTTKF' A
#
# COMPACT_ATOMS: atom_id res chain seq x y z
N GLY A 1 0.66 1.37 11.93
CA GLY A 1 1.37 0.10 11.71
C GLY A 1 2.20 0.15 10.44
N PHE A 2 3.12 -0.79 10.29
CA PHE A 2 3.88 -0.98 9.06
C PHE A 2 3.56 -2.37 8.52
N ALA A 3 3.24 -2.48 7.22
CA ALA A 3 3.03 -3.74 6.54
C ALA A 3 3.78 -3.73 5.21
N SER A 4 4.53 -4.79 4.93
CA SER A 4 5.16 -5.02 3.64
C SER A 4 4.60 -6.31 3.08
N ILE A 5 4.09 -6.26 1.85
CA ILE A 5 3.53 -7.40 1.14
C ILE A 5 4.44 -7.67 -0.07
N GLY A 6 5.05 -8.86 -0.10
CA GLY A 6 5.74 -9.38 -1.26
C GLY A 6 4.77 -10.10 -2.21
N SER A 7 5.16 -10.22 -3.49
CA SER A 7 4.36 -10.97 -4.47
C SER A 7 4.43 -12.48 -4.23
N PRO A 8 3.30 -13.21 -4.21
CA PRO A 8 3.28 -14.67 -4.26
C PRO A 8 3.49 -15.22 -5.68
N LEU A 9 3.42 -14.35 -6.69
CA LEU A 9 3.69 -14.69 -8.08
C LEU A 9 5.17 -14.39 -8.38
N GLN A 10 5.96 -15.46 -8.45
CA GLN A 10 7.11 -15.64 -9.33
C GLN A 10 8.52 -15.22 -8.84
N ASN A 11 9.48 -16.10 -9.16
CA ASN A 11 10.94 -15.95 -9.10
C ASN A 11 11.49 -14.85 -10.05
N GLY A 12 10.78 -13.74 -10.24
CA GLY A 12 11.12 -12.63 -11.13
C GLY A 12 11.01 -11.29 -10.41
N GLY A 13 11.99 -10.41 -10.63
CA GLY A 13 12.34 -9.30 -9.76
C GLY A 13 11.22 -8.29 -9.42
N ASP A 14 11.22 -7.90 -8.15
CA ASP A 14 10.89 -6.56 -7.66
C ASP A 14 9.43 -6.07 -7.72
N TYR A 15 8.46 -6.92 -7.38
CA TYR A 15 7.15 -6.43 -6.89
C TYR A 15 7.19 -6.22 -5.37
N ARG A 16 7.16 -4.95 -4.92
CA ARG A 16 7.13 -4.59 -3.50
C ARG A 16 6.04 -3.58 -3.19
N ARG A 17 5.15 -3.95 -2.26
CA ARG A 17 4.10 -3.08 -1.72
C ARG A 17 4.36 -2.77 -0.24
N ASN A 18 4.64 -1.52 0.06
CA ASN A 18 4.84 -1.03 1.43
C ASN A 18 3.68 -0.14 1.84
N ILE A 19 3.08 -0.44 3.00
CA ILE A 19 1.98 0.32 3.57
C ILE A 19 2.44 0.83 4.95
N ILE A 20 2.43 2.15 5.10
CA ILE A 20 2.67 2.84 6.37
C ILE A 20 1.32 3.41 6.80
N SER A 21 0.83 2.99 7.96
CA SER A 21 -0.43 3.49 8.53
C SER A 21 -0.23 4.06 9.92
N GLY A 22 -1.10 4.97 10.32
CA GLY A 22 -1.16 5.51 11.67
C GLY A 22 -2.55 6.07 11.92
N GLY A 23 -2.97 6.10 13.17
CA GLY A 23 -4.27 6.63 13.54
C GLY A 23 -4.39 6.84 15.02
N VAL A 24 -5.33 7.70 15.39
CA VAL A 24 -5.71 8.00 16.77
C VAL A 24 -7.22 7.95 16.87
N GLY A 25 -7.72 7.41 17.97
CA GLY A 25 -9.14 7.31 18.26
C GLY A 25 -9.43 7.86 19.64
N PHE A 26 -10.54 8.59 19.77
CA PHE A 26 -11.08 9.08 21.02
C PHE A 26 -12.42 8.43 21.25
N GLN A 27 -12.58 7.77 22.40
CA GLN A 27 -13.84 7.15 22.78
C GLN A 27 -14.34 7.77 24.07
N GLU A 28 -15.57 8.27 24.03
CA GLU A 28 -16.32 8.80 25.15
C GLU A 28 -17.67 8.06 25.25
N LYS A 29 -18.31 8.06 26.42
CA LYS A 29 -19.49 7.21 26.71
C LYS A 29 -20.62 7.26 25.67
N ALA A 30 -20.79 8.41 25.02
CA ALA A 30 -21.85 8.67 24.04
C ALA A 30 -21.34 8.77 22.58
N TRP A 31 -20.03 8.85 22.35
CA TRP A 31 -19.49 9.01 21.01
C TRP A 31 -18.06 8.50 20.90
N ALA A 32 -17.70 8.00 19.72
CA ALA A 32 -16.34 7.64 19.37
C ALA A 32 -15.96 8.33 18.07
N PHE A 33 -14.73 8.83 18.01
CA PHE A 33 -14.17 9.46 16.82
C PHE A 33 -12.81 8.85 16.52
N ASP A 34 -12.66 8.31 15.32
CA ASP A 34 -11.42 7.71 14.84
C ASP A 34 -10.89 8.47 13.63
N PHE A 35 -9.60 8.80 13.67
CA PHE A 35 -8.86 9.35 12.56
C PHE A 35 -7.72 8.41 12.19
N GLY A 36 -7.72 7.91 10.96
CA GLY A 36 -6.69 7.04 10.40
C GLY A 36 -6.12 7.58 9.09
N LEU A 37 -4.81 7.47 8.91
CA LEU A 37 -4.11 7.74 7.66
C LEU A 37 -3.29 6.51 7.27
N ALA A 38 -3.38 6.12 6.00
CA ALA A 38 -2.57 5.07 5.43
C ALA A 38 -1.95 5.54 4.12
N ARG A 39 -0.63 5.37 4.00
CA ARG A 39 0.13 5.64 2.79
C ARG A 39 0.64 4.34 2.23
N GLU A 40 0.35 4.12 0.97
CA GLU A 40 0.77 2.96 0.22
C GLU A 40 1.76 3.38 -0.86
N ILE A 41 2.89 2.68 -0.90
CA ILE A 41 3.97 2.86 -1.86
C ILE A 41 4.16 1.51 -2.55
N THR A 42 3.80 1.46 -3.82
CA THR A 42 3.92 0.28 -4.66
C THR A 42 4.95 0.55 -5.74
N SER A 43 5.92 -0.36 -5.85
CA SER A 43 6.88 -0.39 -6.94
C SER A 43 6.70 -1.71 -7.68
N ASP A 44 6.48 -1.62 -8.98
CA ASP A 44 6.34 -2.77 -9.87
C ASP A 44 7.35 -2.62 -11.01
N VAL A 45 8.13 -3.67 -11.24
CA VAL A 45 9.10 -3.75 -12.33
C VAL A 45 8.70 -4.93 -13.19
N TYR A 46 8.05 -4.64 -14.32
CA TYR A 46 7.61 -5.68 -15.25
C TYR A 46 8.63 -5.85 -16.38
N VAL A 47 9.13 -7.08 -16.55
CA VAL A 47 9.99 -7.47 -17.68
C VAL A 47 9.20 -8.46 -18.55
N PRO A 48 8.65 -8.04 -19.71
CA PRO A 48 7.68 -8.84 -20.45
C PRO A 48 8.23 -10.14 -21.06
N TYR A 49 9.52 -10.19 -21.40
CA TYR A 49 10.24 -11.38 -21.88
C TYR A 49 11.73 -11.03 -22.07
N ALA A 50 12.64 -11.95 -21.75
CA ALA A 50 14.05 -11.80 -22.09
C ALA A 50 14.30 -12.50 -23.44
N LEU A 51 14.58 -11.71 -24.49
CA LEU A 51 15.10 -12.27 -25.75
C LEU A 51 16.61 -12.45 -25.57
N ASN A 52 17.15 -13.61 -25.97
CA ASN A 52 18.54 -14.06 -25.76
C ASN A 52 19.64 -13.15 -26.35
N SER A 53 19.32 -11.97 -26.84
CA SER A 53 20.26 -11.08 -27.52
C SER A 53 19.89 -9.58 -27.51
N GLU A 54 18.85 -9.15 -26.77
CA GLU A 54 18.48 -7.72 -26.68
C GLU A 54 18.13 -7.35 -25.23
N PRO A 55 18.52 -6.15 -24.73
CA PRO A 55 18.10 -5.69 -23.41
C PRO A 55 16.59 -5.49 -23.40
N SER A 56 15.88 -6.38 -22.71
CA SER A 56 14.44 -6.29 -22.49
C SER A 56 14.11 -5.02 -21.70
N GLY A 57 13.30 -4.14 -22.28
CA GLY A 57 12.88 -2.89 -21.65
C GLY A 57 12.09 -3.17 -20.37
N ALA A 58 12.67 -2.83 -19.22
CA ALA A 58 11.97 -2.90 -17.95
C ALA A 58 11.01 -1.71 -17.81
N VAL A 59 9.74 -1.99 -17.56
CA VAL A 59 8.75 -0.95 -17.25
C VAL A 59 8.69 -0.79 -15.74
N ASN A 60 9.13 0.37 -15.23
CA ASN A 60 9.07 0.70 -13.81
C ASN A 60 7.84 1.56 -13.52
N SER A 61 6.88 1.00 -12.78
CA SER A 61 5.69 1.70 -12.33
C SER A 61 5.78 1.99 -10.84
N LYS A 62 5.74 3.29 -10.48
CA LYS A 62 5.70 3.76 -9.08
C LYS A 62 4.33 4.33 -8.78
N LEU A 63 3.54 3.61 -8.00
CA LEU A 63 2.24 4.08 -7.53
C LEU A 63 2.33 4.54 -6.07
N ARG A 64 1.74 5.71 -5.80
CA ARG A 64 1.61 6.26 -4.44
C ARG A 64 0.14 6.51 -4.18
N ASN A 65 -0.41 5.86 -3.17
CA ASN A 65 -1.81 6.03 -2.79
C ASN A 65 -1.90 6.48 -1.33
N THR A 66 -2.73 7.49 -1.06
CA THR A 66 -2.98 8.01 0.29
C THR A 66 -4.44 7.80 0.62
N ARG A 67 -4.71 7.09 1.71
CA ARG A 67 -6.04 6.81 2.22
C ARG A 67 -6.23 7.51 3.56
N ILE A 68 -7.35 8.20 3.70
CA ILE A 68 -7.79 8.85 4.94
C ILE A 68 -9.07 8.15 5.37
N MET A 69 -9.14 7.73 6.62
CA MET A 69 -10.30 7.10 7.24
C MET A 69 -10.77 7.97 8.40
N LEU A 70 -12.05 8.34 8.36
CA LEU A 70 -12.71 9.14 9.39
C LEU A 70 -13.94 8.36 9.83
N THR A 71 -14.04 8.07 11.11
CA THR A 71 -15.19 7.37 11.69
C THR A 71 -15.75 8.19 12.82
N LEU A 72 -17.05 8.47 12.78
CA LEU A 72 -17.80 9.05 13.90
C LEU A 72 -18.92 8.09 14.25
N THR A 73 -18.92 7.61 15.49
CA THR A 73 -19.97 6.75 16.03
C THR A 73 -20.63 7.48 17.18
N THR A 74 -21.95 7.55 17.21
CA THR A 74 -22.71 8.19 18.29
C THR A 74 -23.75 7.24 18.84
N LYS A 75 -23.95 7.24 20.15
CA LYS A 75 -25.01 6.49 20.82
C LYS A 75 -26.17 7.46 21.10
N PHE A 76 -27.32 7.20 20.46
CA PHE A 76 -28.59 7.87 20.76
C PHE A 76 -29.33 7.15 21.87
#